data_AF-A0A1Q8ZK40-F1
#
_entry.id   AF-A0A1Q8ZK40-F1
#
_cell.length_a   1.000
_cell.length_b   1.000
_cell.length_c   1.000
_cell.angle_alpha   90.00
_cell.angle_beta   90.00
_cell.angle_gamma   90.00
#
_symmetry.space_group_name_H-M   'P 1'
#
loop_
_entity.id
_entity.type
_entity.pdbx_description
1 polymer ?
#
loop_
_entity_poly.entity_id
_entity_poly.type
_entity_poly.pdbx_seq_one_letter_code
_entity_poly.pdbx_strand_id
1 'polypeptide(L)'
;MERLLAKPLPQWPPAPICLDEQGFVEQIAEDVLQAAAEADAIHNDDLEFQDFAGDFNDRWMIAATDGSARDGVAAYSVVFPGGRGGASGDASEDQSPFRAELKALLILFQAMLRAQDQGLEPRVLWVVVDCQSALDALATPGASCLPSLAAEAAAGLRALKLSGWQVHAFWCPSHGKKPEWRAPGPLQHHLCRLLNEEADAQARRAMERRRAGSLRVRWKQLAAEAEEWEKRAICASAKAGDIYGAHFIELRRRSRETTRGSADDGHD
;
A
#
# COMPACT_ATOMS: atom_id res chain seq x y z
N MET A 1 16.17 21.24 -11.50
CA MET A 1 16.35 21.02 -10.05
C MET A 1 15.39 21.96 -9.34
N GLU A 2 14.15 21.55 -9.11
CA GLU A 2 13.19 22.31 -8.32
C GLU A 2 13.69 22.34 -6.87
N ARG A 3 14.10 23.52 -6.39
CA ARG A 3 14.50 23.71 -5.00
C ARG A 3 13.24 24.03 -4.19
N LEU A 4 12.60 23.00 -3.67
CA LEU A 4 11.47 23.13 -2.75
C LEU A 4 11.89 23.45 -1.31
N LEU A 5 13.18 23.31 -0.98
CA LEU A 5 13.73 23.58 0.36
C LEU A 5 15.09 24.29 0.26
N ALA A 6 15.34 25.24 1.16
CA ALA A 6 16.61 25.97 1.24
C ALA A 6 17.83 25.11 1.61
N LYS A 7 17.63 23.93 2.24
CA LYS A 7 18.69 22.95 2.48
C LYS A 7 18.79 21.95 1.31
N PRO A 8 20.02 21.61 0.86
CA PRO A 8 20.19 20.62 -0.20
C PRO A 8 19.74 19.24 0.30
N LEU A 9 18.78 18.64 -0.41
CA LEU A 9 18.47 17.23 -0.26
C LEU A 9 19.21 16.42 -1.33
N PRO A 10 19.71 15.21 -0.99
CA PRO A 10 20.19 14.28 -2.01
C PRO A 10 19.04 13.89 -2.94
N GLN A 11 19.37 13.31 -4.11
CA GLN A 11 18.36 12.73 -4.98
C GLN A 11 17.54 11.67 -4.22
N TRP A 12 16.25 11.56 -4.55
CA TRP A 12 15.41 10.48 -4.03
C TRP A 12 16.04 9.12 -4.36
N PRO A 13 16.31 8.26 -3.36
CA PRO A 13 17.04 7.02 -3.58
C PRO A 13 16.16 5.93 -4.22
N PRO A 14 16.76 4.97 -4.92
CA PRO A 14 16.03 3.84 -5.50
C PRO A 14 15.32 3.02 -4.41
N ALA A 15 14.30 2.27 -4.81
CA ALA A 15 13.61 1.35 -3.91
C ALA A 15 14.58 0.25 -3.41
N PRO A 16 14.32 -0.34 -2.23
CA PRO A 16 15.07 -1.51 -1.77
C PRO A 16 15.04 -2.63 -2.81
N ILE A 17 16.19 -3.26 -3.05
CA ILE A 17 16.32 -4.35 -4.00
C ILE A 17 15.41 -5.51 -3.58
N CYS A 18 14.67 -6.07 -4.54
CA CYS A 18 14.12 -7.41 -4.43
C CYS A 18 14.98 -8.36 -5.26
N LEU A 19 15.38 -9.47 -4.66
CA LEU A 19 16.33 -10.39 -5.28
C LEU A 19 15.66 -11.44 -6.18
N ASP A 20 14.40 -11.81 -5.92
CA ASP A 20 13.77 -12.93 -6.61
C ASP A 20 12.22 -12.88 -6.61
N GLU A 21 11.64 -12.14 -7.56
CA GLU A 21 10.19 -12.12 -7.75
C GLU A 21 9.67 -13.44 -8.34
N GLN A 22 10.42 -14.05 -9.26
CA GLN A 22 10.00 -15.30 -9.90
C GLN A 22 9.99 -16.46 -8.89
N GLY A 23 11.02 -16.58 -8.06
CA GLY A 23 11.05 -17.58 -7.00
C GLY A 23 9.91 -17.39 -5.99
N PHE A 24 9.48 -16.15 -5.74
CA PHE A 24 8.29 -15.91 -4.94
C PHE A 24 7.01 -16.39 -5.63
N VAL A 25 6.86 -16.20 -6.95
CA VAL A 25 5.73 -16.77 -7.72
C VAL A 25 5.72 -18.30 -7.65
N GLU A 26 6.88 -18.95 -7.82
CA GLU A 26 7.00 -20.41 -7.70
C GLU A 26 6.63 -20.89 -6.29
N GLN A 27 7.10 -20.21 -5.25
CA GLN A 27 6.75 -20.52 -3.86
C GLN A 27 5.23 -20.42 -3.63
N ILE A 28 4.58 -19.34 -4.10
CA ILE A 28 3.13 -19.21 -3.97
C ILE A 28 2.40 -20.28 -4.79
N ALA A 29 2.94 -20.72 -5.94
CA ALA A 29 2.36 -21.80 -6.72
C ALA A 29 2.41 -23.15 -5.98
N GLU A 30 3.48 -23.43 -5.25
CA GLU A 30 3.57 -24.61 -4.36
C GLU A 30 2.53 -24.53 -3.23
N ASP A 31 2.37 -23.36 -2.61
CA ASP A 31 1.35 -23.13 -1.58
C ASP A 31 -0.08 -23.30 -2.13
N VAL A 32 -0.32 -22.90 -3.39
CA VAL A 32 -1.59 -23.13 -4.11
C VAL A 32 -1.86 -24.62 -4.26
N LEU A 33 -0.88 -25.40 -4.72
CA LEU A 33 -1.03 -26.86 -4.87
C LEU A 33 -1.33 -27.55 -3.54
N GLN A 34 -0.62 -27.16 -2.48
CA GLN A 34 -0.83 -27.68 -1.14
C GLN A 34 -2.22 -27.31 -0.60
N ALA A 35 -2.63 -26.05 -0.77
CA ALA A 35 -3.96 -25.60 -0.36
C ALA A 35 -5.08 -26.32 -1.12
N ALA A 36 -4.87 -26.62 -2.41
CA ALA A 36 -5.81 -27.40 -3.21
C ALA A 36 -5.91 -28.86 -2.73
N ALA A 37 -4.79 -29.51 -2.43
CA ALA A 37 -4.76 -30.89 -1.93
C ALA A 37 -5.49 -31.03 -0.58
N GLU A 38 -5.34 -30.04 0.31
CA GLU A 38 -6.05 -30.02 1.59
C GLU A 38 -7.55 -29.77 1.42
N ALA A 39 -7.94 -28.87 0.53
CA ALA A 39 -9.35 -28.67 0.20
C ALA A 39 -9.99 -29.94 -0.37
N ASP A 40 -9.25 -30.66 -1.23
CA ASP A 40 -9.70 -31.94 -1.79
C ASP A 40 -9.77 -33.03 -0.70
N ALA A 41 -8.89 -33.04 0.30
CA ALA A 41 -8.95 -33.99 1.42
C ALA A 41 -10.18 -33.76 2.31
N ILE A 42 -10.49 -32.49 2.63
CA ILE A 42 -11.69 -32.12 3.41
C ILE A 42 -12.97 -32.52 2.68
N HIS A 43 -12.99 -32.45 1.35
CA HIS A 43 -14.15 -32.83 0.55
C HIS A 43 -14.36 -34.36 0.45
N ASN A 44 -13.30 -35.16 0.66
CA ASN A 44 -13.35 -36.62 0.53
C ASN A 44 -13.62 -37.35 1.85
N ASP A 45 -13.26 -36.76 2.99
CA ASP A 45 -13.68 -37.26 4.30
C ASP A 45 -15.01 -36.61 4.67
N ASP A 46 -16.00 -37.37 5.15
CA ASP A 46 -17.24 -36.90 5.82
C ASP A 46 -16.94 -36.10 7.11
N LEU A 47 -15.79 -35.44 7.20
CA LEU A 47 -15.45 -34.48 8.23
C LEU A 47 -16.19 -33.20 7.90
N GLU A 48 -17.37 -33.07 8.49
CA GLU A 48 -18.02 -31.79 8.72
C GLU A 48 -16.99 -30.87 9.41
N PHE A 49 -16.26 -30.07 8.63
CA PHE A 49 -15.87 -28.77 9.09
C PHE A 49 -17.20 -28.06 9.36
N GLN A 50 -17.69 -28.13 10.60
CA GLN A 50 -19.01 -27.65 11.05
C GLN A 50 -19.24 -26.15 10.77
N ASP A 51 -18.21 -25.48 10.26
CA ASP A 51 -18.17 -24.09 9.84
C ASP A 51 -18.50 -23.88 8.34
N PHE A 52 -18.36 -24.86 7.45
CA PHE A 52 -18.63 -24.69 6.01
C PHE A 52 -19.92 -25.38 5.58
N ALA A 53 -21.06 -24.90 6.08
CA ALA A 53 -22.38 -25.35 5.64
C ALA A 53 -22.73 -24.76 4.26
N GLY A 54 -22.36 -25.45 3.19
CA GLY A 54 -22.83 -25.20 1.83
C GLY A 54 -22.81 -26.49 1.03
N ASP A 55 -23.81 -26.68 0.17
CA ASP A 55 -23.89 -27.80 -0.77
C ASP A 55 -22.91 -27.53 -1.93
N PHE A 56 -21.62 -27.74 -1.67
CA PHE A 56 -20.56 -27.50 -2.65
C PHE A 56 -20.21 -28.79 -3.36
N ASN A 57 -20.87 -29.07 -4.48
CA ASN A 57 -20.39 -30.09 -5.42
C ASN A 57 -19.12 -29.62 -6.18
N ASP A 58 -18.76 -28.34 -6.08
CA ASP A 58 -17.60 -27.76 -6.76
C ASP A 58 -16.39 -27.68 -5.83
N ARG A 59 -15.22 -28.16 -6.29
CA ARG A 59 -13.93 -27.92 -5.62
C ARG A 59 -13.69 -26.41 -5.54
N TRP A 60 -13.28 -25.92 -4.38
CA TRP A 60 -13.05 -24.49 -4.18
C TRP A 60 -11.79 -24.21 -3.36
N MET A 61 -11.26 -23.01 -3.53
CA MET A 61 -10.13 -22.45 -2.80
C MET A 61 -10.43 -21.00 -2.43
N ILE A 62 -9.74 -20.51 -1.40
CA ILE A 62 -9.79 -19.11 -0.99
C ILE A 62 -8.38 -18.59 -0.72
N ALA A 63 -8.12 -17.36 -1.13
CA ALA A 63 -6.89 -16.62 -0.85
C ALA A 63 -7.23 -15.18 -0.44
N ALA A 64 -6.32 -14.54 0.29
CA ALA A 64 -6.36 -13.11 0.56
C ALA A 64 -5.10 -12.42 0.01
N THR A 65 -5.26 -11.18 -0.43
CA THR A 65 -4.17 -10.34 -0.93
C THR A 65 -4.19 -8.99 -0.24
N ASP A 66 -3.01 -8.41 0.00
CA ASP A 66 -2.86 -7.08 0.61
C ASP A 66 -1.55 -6.42 0.15
N GLY A 67 -1.50 -5.09 0.18
CA GLY A 67 -0.36 -4.24 -0.08
C GLY A 67 -0.08 -3.23 1.04
N SER A 68 1.13 -3.27 1.59
CA SER A 68 1.57 -2.33 2.64
C SER A 68 2.65 -1.38 2.12
N ALA A 69 2.56 -0.09 2.46
CA ALA A 69 3.55 0.92 2.06
C ALA A 69 3.82 1.95 3.16
N ARG A 70 5.09 2.30 3.35
CA ARG A 70 5.53 3.37 4.28
C ARG A 70 6.86 3.95 3.86
N ASP A 71 7.02 5.27 3.98
CA ASP A 71 8.25 6.00 3.67
C ASP A 71 8.82 5.72 2.25
N GLY A 72 7.92 5.44 1.30
CA GLY A 72 8.30 5.07 -0.06
C GLY A 72 8.88 3.67 -0.20
N VAL A 73 8.62 2.77 0.75
CA VAL A 73 8.93 1.34 0.65
C VAL A 73 7.63 0.57 0.74
N ALA A 74 7.39 -0.32 -0.21
CA ALA A 74 6.20 -1.16 -0.25
C ALA A 74 6.54 -2.65 -0.22
N ALA A 75 5.54 -3.44 0.15
CA ALA A 75 5.51 -4.88 0.07
C ALA A 75 4.07 -5.34 -0.19
N TYR A 76 3.92 -6.54 -0.71
CA TYR A 76 2.65 -7.17 -1.04
C TYR A 76 2.64 -8.61 -0.51
N SER A 77 1.46 -9.17 -0.28
CA SER A 77 1.30 -10.53 0.23
C SER A 77 0.18 -11.29 -0.42
N VAL A 78 0.32 -12.61 -0.43
CA VAL A 78 -0.74 -13.57 -0.78
C VAL A 78 -0.80 -14.57 0.37
N VAL A 79 -2.00 -14.84 0.87
CA VAL A 79 -2.22 -15.73 2.02
C VAL A 79 -3.32 -16.73 1.71
N PHE A 80 -3.14 -17.97 2.17
CA PHE A 80 -4.13 -19.04 2.14
C PHE A 80 -4.50 -19.49 3.57
N PRO A 81 -5.59 -20.23 3.77
CA PRO A 81 -5.91 -20.86 5.06
C PRO A 81 -4.73 -21.64 5.64
N GLY A 82 -4.66 -21.73 6.98
CA GLY A 82 -3.56 -22.38 7.68
C GLY A 82 -2.29 -21.54 7.79
N GLY A 83 -2.32 -20.27 7.38
CA GLY A 83 -1.16 -19.36 7.45
C GLY A 83 -0.15 -19.57 6.32
N ARG A 84 -0.52 -20.32 5.27
CA ARG A 84 0.26 -20.48 4.04
C ARG A 84 0.34 -19.20 3.23
N GLY A 85 1.28 -19.16 2.30
CA GLY A 85 1.56 -18.00 1.48
C GLY A 85 2.78 -17.25 1.97
N GLY A 86 2.86 -15.97 1.62
CA GLY A 86 4.00 -15.15 1.95
C GLY A 86 3.84 -13.71 1.55
N ALA A 87 4.91 -12.96 1.79
CA ALA A 87 5.00 -11.56 1.41
C ALA A 87 6.39 -11.22 0.87
N SER A 88 6.40 -10.38 -0.17
CA SER A 88 7.60 -9.89 -0.83
C SER A 88 7.43 -8.41 -1.18
N GLY A 89 8.37 -7.85 -1.92
CA GLY A 89 8.17 -6.56 -2.59
C GLY A 89 9.01 -6.53 -3.86
N ASP A 90 9.10 -5.39 -4.54
CA ASP A 90 9.89 -5.29 -5.77
C ASP A 90 10.77 -4.03 -5.77
N ALA A 91 11.65 -3.91 -6.76
CA ALA A 91 12.55 -2.76 -6.91
C ALA A 91 11.95 -1.63 -7.75
N SER A 92 10.62 -1.61 -7.95
CA SER A 92 9.96 -0.57 -8.73
C SER A 92 10.13 0.80 -8.08
N GLU A 93 10.28 1.84 -8.89
CA GLU A 93 10.39 3.21 -8.39
C GLU A 93 9.14 3.63 -7.62
N ASP A 94 7.96 3.35 -8.19
CA ASP A 94 6.68 3.48 -7.51
C ASP A 94 6.54 2.40 -6.44
N GLN A 95 6.39 2.85 -5.19
CA GLN A 95 6.18 2.05 -3.99
C GLN A 95 4.92 2.55 -3.25
N SER A 96 3.91 2.98 -4.01
CA SER A 96 2.60 3.37 -3.48
C SER A 96 1.83 2.16 -2.95
N PRO A 97 0.93 2.35 -1.95
CA PRO A 97 0.09 1.27 -1.45
C PRO A 97 -0.77 0.67 -2.57
N PHE A 98 -1.43 1.50 -3.38
CA PHE A 98 -2.26 1.03 -4.50
C PHE A 98 -1.52 0.12 -5.49
N ARG A 99 -0.25 0.43 -5.79
CA ARG A 99 0.57 -0.45 -6.63
C ARG A 99 0.81 -1.81 -5.97
N ALA A 100 1.11 -1.81 -4.67
CA ALA A 100 1.35 -3.05 -3.92
C ALA A 100 0.10 -3.95 -3.90
N GLU A 101 -1.09 -3.37 -3.74
CA GLU A 101 -2.38 -4.08 -3.83
C GLU A 101 -2.56 -4.77 -5.19
N LEU A 102 -2.35 -4.03 -6.28
CA LEU A 102 -2.43 -4.58 -7.63
C LEU A 102 -1.37 -5.64 -7.90
N LYS A 103 -0.17 -5.46 -7.35
CA LYS A 103 0.93 -6.42 -7.49
C LYS A 103 0.62 -7.72 -6.75
N ALA A 104 0.01 -7.66 -5.56
CA ALA A 104 -0.44 -8.84 -4.82
C ALA A 104 -1.39 -9.71 -5.67
N LEU A 105 -2.37 -9.07 -6.33
CA LEU A 105 -3.30 -9.73 -7.23
C LEU A 105 -2.61 -10.34 -8.45
N LEU A 106 -1.68 -9.60 -9.07
CA LEU A 106 -0.89 -10.11 -10.19
C LEU A 106 -0.11 -11.38 -9.80
N ILE A 107 0.58 -11.35 -8.66
CA ILE A 107 1.37 -12.48 -8.16
C ILE A 107 0.47 -13.69 -7.88
N LEU A 108 -0.68 -13.49 -7.24
CA LEU A 108 -1.65 -14.56 -7.04
C LEU A 108 -2.05 -15.18 -8.38
N PHE A 109 -2.46 -14.38 -9.38
CA PHE A 109 -2.90 -14.94 -10.65
C PHE A 109 -1.80 -15.65 -11.43
N GLN A 110 -0.56 -15.14 -11.37
CA GLN A 110 0.61 -15.81 -11.95
C GLN A 110 0.88 -17.15 -11.26
N ALA A 111 0.84 -17.19 -9.93
CA ALA A 111 1.05 -18.42 -9.17
C ALA A 111 -0.06 -19.46 -9.43
N MET A 112 -1.32 -19.03 -9.58
CA MET A 112 -2.42 -19.92 -9.96
C MET A 112 -2.24 -20.53 -11.35
N LEU A 113 -1.84 -19.72 -12.35
CA LEU A 113 -1.52 -20.22 -13.69
C LEU A 113 -0.34 -21.20 -13.64
N ARG A 114 0.68 -20.88 -12.82
CA ARG A 114 1.84 -21.74 -12.64
C ARG A 114 1.48 -23.08 -11.98
N ALA A 115 0.60 -23.08 -10.98
CA ALA A 115 0.09 -24.30 -10.37
C ALA A 115 -0.75 -25.12 -11.36
N GLN A 116 -1.52 -24.46 -12.24
CA GLN A 116 -2.24 -25.13 -13.32
C GLN A 116 -1.28 -25.82 -14.30
N ASP A 117 -0.18 -25.16 -14.69
CA ASP A 117 0.86 -25.77 -15.54
C ASP A 117 1.51 -27.01 -14.88
N GLN A 118 1.44 -27.11 -13.55
CA GLN A 118 1.91 -28.25 -12.77
C GLN A 118 0.84 -29.33 -12.56
N GLY A 119 -0.34 -29.19 -13.18
CA GLY A 119 -1.42 -30.18 -13.17
C GLY A 119 -2.59 -29.87 -12.23
N LEU A 120 -2.66 -28.66 -11.67
CA LEU A 120 -3.83 -28.24 -10.89
C LEU A 120 -5.05 -28.03 -11.79
N GLU A 121 -6.06 -28.87 -11.62
CA GLU A 121 -7.32 -28.72 -12.36
C GLU A 121 -8.09 -27.45 -11.97
N PRO A 122 -8.73 -26.77 -12.96
CA PRO A 122 -9.54 -25.59 -12.74
C PRO A 122 -10.66 -25.83 -11.72
N ARG A 123 -10.92 -24.82 -10.89
CA ARG A 123 -11.88 -24.89 -9.77
C ARG A 123 -12.36 -23.49 -9.38
N VAL A 124 -13.16 -23.39 -8.33
CA VAL A 124 -13.62 -22.09 -7.81
C VAL A 124 -12.50 -21.44 -6.98
N LEU A 125 -12.15 -20.19 -7.28
CA LEU A 125 -11.19 -19.40 -6.51
C LEU A 125 -11.86 -18.14 -5.95
N TRP A 126 -11.96 -18.05 -4.64
CA TRP A 126 -12.37 -16.85 -3.94
C TRP A 126 -11.16 -16.00 -3.55
N VAL A 127 -11.17 -14.71 -3.88
CA VAL A 127 -10.08 -13.79 -3.56
C VAL A 127 -10.58 -12.66 -2.68
N VAL A 128 -10.08 -12.60 -1.45
CA VAL A 128 -10.35 -11.55 -0.47
C VAL A 128 -9.39 -10.38 -0.71
N VAL A 129 -9.92 -9.19 -0.90
CA VAL A 129 -9.14 -7.96 -1.18
C VAL A 129 -9.69 -6.82 -0.33
N ASP A 130 -8.88 -6.04 0.35
CA ASP A 130 -9.37 -4.88 1.13
C ASP A 130 -9.31 -3.55 0.37
N CYS A 131 -8.68 -3.54 -0.80
CA CYS A 131 -8.60 -2.40 -1.70
C CYS A 131 -9.66 -2.47 -2.82
N GLN A 132 -10.78 -1.76 -2.63
CA GLN A 132 -11.83 -1.64 -3.65
C GLN A 132 -11.29 -1.07 -4.97
N SER A 133 -10.38 -0.09 -4.90
CA SER A 133 -9.79 0.52 -6.10
C SER A 133 -8.96 -0.48 -6.92
N ALA A 134 -8.33 -1.48 -6.28
CA ALA A 134 -7.59 -2.52 -6.99
C ALA A 134 -8.56 -3.43 -7.78
N LEU A 135 -9.71 -3.76 -7.20
CA LEU A 135 -10.79 -4.48 -7.89
C LEU A 135 -11.34 -3.68 -9.07
N ASP A 136 -11.58 -2.38 -8.89
CA ASP A 136 -12.06 -1.50 -9.95
C ASP A 136 -11.04 -1.40 -11.10
N ALA A 137 -9.75 -1.37 -10.77
CA ALA A 137 -8.67 -1.36 -11.75
C ALA A 137 -8.53 -2.70 -12.50
N LEU A 138 -8.83 -3.85 -11.88
CA LEU A 138 -8.93 -5.12 -12.60
C LEU A 138 -10.10 -5.13 -13.60
N ALA A 139 -11.23 -4.53 -13.22
CA ALA A 139 -12.42 -4.46 -14.07
C ALA A 139 -12.22 -3.49 -15.25
N THR A 140 -11.57 -2.35 -15.01
CA THR A 140 -11.35 -1.31 -16.03
C THR A 140 -9.87 -0.85 -16.06
N PRO A 141 -8.94 -1.67 -16.58
CA PRO A 141 -7.51 -1.37 -16.52
C PRO A 141 -7.11 -0.02 -17.12
N GLY A 142 -7.75 0.37 -18.22
CA GLY A 142 -7.47 1.64 -18.90
C GLY A 142 -7.84 2.90 -18.10
N ALA A 143 -8.67 2.76 -17.06
CA ALA A 143 -9.06 3.87 -16.17
C ALA A 143 -8.20 3.93 -14.90
N SER A 144 -7.33 2.94 -14.67
CA SER A 144 -6.40 2.92 -13.53
C SER A 144 -5.33 4.00 -13.66
N CYS A 145 -4.83 4.53 -12.53
CA CYS A 145 -3.63 5.36 -12.53
C CYS A 145 -2.34 4.57 -12.82
N LEU A 146 -2.42 3.23 -12.80
CA LEU A 146 -1.36 2.30 -13.17
C LEU A 146 -1.85 1.33 -14.27
N PRO A 147 -2.13 1.82 -15.50
CA PRO A 147 -2.86 1.07 -16.50
C PRO A 147 -2.11 -0.18 -16.99
N SER A 148 -0.77 -0.13 -17.11
CA SER A 148 0.03 -1.29 -17.53
C SER A 148 -0.03 -2.43 -16.50
N LEU A 149 0.20 -2.12 -15.21
CA LEU A 149 0.14 -3.12 -14.15
C LEU A 149 -1.29 -3.69 -13.99
N ALA A 150 -2.30 -2.83 -14.04
CA ALA A 150 -3.69 -3.27 -14.01
C ALA A 150 -4.04 -4.17 -15.21
N ALA A 151 -3.51 -3.85 -16.40
CA ALA A 151 -3.74 -4.65 -17.60
C ALA A 151 -3.07 -6.03 -17.52
N GLU A 152 -1.87 -6.11 -16.96
CA GLU A 152 -1.16 -7.37 -16.70
C GLU A 152 -1.94 -8.24 -15.70
N ALA A 153 -2.35 -7.68 -14.56
CA ALA A 153 -3.13 -8.41 -13.56
C ALA A 153 -4.48 -8.88 -14.13
N ALA A 154 -5.16 -8.01 -14.88
CA ALA A 154 -6.41 -8.37 -15.55
C ALA A 154 -6.21 -9.42 -16.65
N ALA A 155 -5.05 -9.44 -17.33
CA ALA A 155 -4.71 -10.49 -18.30
C ALA A 155 -4.53 -11.85 -17.62
N GLY A 156 -3.85 -11.90 -16.46
CA GLY A 156 -3.74 -13.11 -15.64
C GLY A 156 -5.12 -13.63 -15.22
N LEU A 157 -5.98 -12.76 -14.70
CA LEU A 157 -7.36 -13.10 -14.34
C LEU A 157 -8.17 -13.65 -15.54
N ARG A 158 -8.05 -13.02 -16.72
CA ARG A 158 -8.71 -13.49 -17.94
C ARG A 158 -8.17 -14.85 -18.38
N ALA A 159 -6.86 -15.08 -18.30
CA ALA A 159 -6.24 -16.36 -18.65
C ALA A 159 -6.78 -17.49 -17.76
N LEU A 160 -6.87 -17.28 -16.44
CA LEU A 160 -7.49 -18.24 -15.52
C LEU A 160 -8.94 -18.57 -15.92
N LYS A 161 -9.75 -17.54 -16.18
CA LYS A 161 -11.15 -17.73 -16.60
C LYS A 161 -11.27 -18.48 -17.93
N LEU A 162 -10.41 -18.20 -18.90
CA LEU A 162 -10.37 -18.91 -20.18
C LEU A 162 -9.94 -20.37 -20.01
N SER A 163 -9.12 -20.66 -19.01
CA SER A 163 -8.73 -22.02 -18.60
C SER A 163 -9.81 -22.76 -17.80
N GLY A 164 -10.99 -22.17 -17.56
CA GLY A 164 -12.10 -22.81 -16.85
C GLY A 164 -12.19 -22.50 -15.36
N TRP A 165 -11.32 -21.65 -14.81
CA TRP A 165 -11.41 -21.23 -13.40
C TRP A 165 -12.62 -20.31 -13.17
N GLN A 166 -13.30 -20.52 -12.05
CA GLN A 166 -14.34 -19.62 -11.56
C GLN A 166 -13.75 -18.68 -10.51
N VAL A 167 -13.20 -17.54 -10.94
CA VAL A 167 -12.53 -16.59 -10.05
C VAL A 167 -13.48 -15.49 -9.57
N HIS A 168 -13.67 -15.41 -8.26
CA HIS A 168 -14.52 -14.44 -7.56
C HIS A 168 -13.67 -13.59 -6.60
N ALA A 169 -13.21 -12.43 -7.09
CA ALA A 169 -12.56 -11.43 -6.25
C ALA A 169 -13.61 -10.49 -5.63
N PHE A 170 -13.54 -10.25 -4.33
CA PHE A 170 -14.50 -9.39 -3.62
C PHE A 170 -13.84 -8.59 -2.51
N TRP A 171 -14.50 -7.49 -2.16
CA TRP A 171 -14.00 -6.54 -1.18
C TRP A 171 -14.32 -6.96 0.26
N CYS A 172 -13.31 -6.93 1.14
CA CYS A 172 -13.43 -7.11 2.59
C CYS A 172 -12.93 -5.88 3.34
N PRO A 173 -13.69 -5.29 4.29
CA PRO A 173 -13.22 -4.14 5.05
C PRO A 173 -12.06 -4.48 6.00
N SER A 174 -10.98 -3.70 5.91
CA SER A 174 -9.81 -3.80 6.78
C SER A 174 -10.09 -3.55 8.27
N HIS A 175 -9.27 -4.11 9.16
CA HIS A 175 -9.14 -3.74 10.58
C HIS A 175 -10.45 -3.65 11.40
N GLY A 176 -11.35 -4.63 11.22
CA GLY A 176 -12.63 -4.65 11.96
C GLY A 176 -13.61 -3.53 11.58
N LYS A 177 -13.32 -2.74 10.53
CA LYS A 177 -14.24 -1.72 10.02
C LYS A 177 -15.50 -2.39 9.48
N LYS A 178 -16.61 -1.64 9.47
CA LYS A 178 -17.92 -2.09 9.01
C LYS A 178 -18.32 -3.44 9.63
N PRO A 179 -18.56 -3.54 10.95
CA PRO A 179 -18.93 -4.80 11.62
C PRO A 179 -20.20 -5.45 11.04
N GLU A 180 -21.06 -4.67 10.39
CA GLU A 180 -22.23 -5.11 9.64
C GLU A 180 -21.92 -5.80 8.31
N TRP A 181 -20.69 -5.67 7.79
CA TRP A 181 -20.28 -6.35 6.55
C TRP A 181 -20.41 -7.86 6.68
N ARG A 182 -20.83 -8.51 5.60
CA ARG A 182 -20.98 -9.95 5.47
C ARG A 182 -20.24 -10.40 4.21
N ALA A 183 -19.55 -11.52 4.32
CA ALA A 183 -18.92 -12.13 3.16
C ALA A 183 -19.99 -12.58 2.15
N PRO A 184 -19.67 -12.61 0.84
CA PRO A 184 -20.52 -13.24 -0.14
C PRO A 184 -20.82 -14.68 0.29
N GLY A 185 -22.10 -15.06 0.30
CA GLY A 185 -22.46 -16.47 0.45
C GLY A 185 -21.81 -17.24 -0.70
N PRO A 186 -21.18 -18.40 -0.43
CA PRO A 186 -21.27 -19.23 0.77
C PRO A 186 -20.14 -19.07 1.82
N LEU A 187 -19.31 -18.03 1.71
CA LEU A 187 -18.14 -17.87 2.57
C LEU A 187 -18.50 -17.42 3.98
N GLN A 188 -17.76 -17.94 4.96
CA GLN A 188 -17.82 -17.44 6.32
C GLN A 188 -17.15 -16.06 6.45
N HIS A 189 -17.88 -15.10 6.99
CA HIS A 189 -17.37 -13.74 7.20
C HIS A 189 -16.15 -13.67 8.14
N HIS A 190 -16.09 -14.54 9.15
CA HIS A 190 -14.96 -14.58 10.09
C HIS A 190 -13.68 -15.07 9.40
N LEU A 191 -13.75 -16.15 8.62
CA LEU A 191 -12.61 -16.61 7.82
C LEU A 191 -12.08 -15.51 6.89
N CYS A 192 -12.97 -14.83 6.16
CA CYS A 192 -12.54 -13.77 5.24
C CYS A 192 -11.78 -12.65 5.98
N ARG A 193 -12.26 -12.25 7.16
CA ARG A 193 -11.58 -11.25 7.99
C ARG A 193 -10.24 -11.75 8.52
N LEU A 194 -10.17 -12.99 9.00
CA LEU A 194 -8.91 -13.59 9.47
C LEU A 194 -7.86 -13.65 8.37
N LEU A 195 -8.23 -14.09 7.16
CA LEU A 195 -7.32 -14.13 6.03
C LEU A 195 -6.87 -12.73 5.62
N ASN A 196 -7.77 -11.76 5.64
CA ASN A 196 -7.43 -10.36 5.36
C ASN A 196 -6.47 -9.78 6.39
N GLU A 197 -6.68 -10.05 7.68
CA GLU A 197 -5.80 -9.60 8.76
C GLU A 197 -4.41 -10.25 8.67
N GLU A 198 -4.35 -11.53 8.28
CA GLU A 198 -3.07 -12.21 8.07
C GLU A 198 -2.34 -11.66 6.85
N ALA A 199 -3.04 -11.35 5.75
CA ALA A 199 -2.44 -10.69 4.59
C ALA A 199 -1.84 -9.31 4.97
N ASP A 200 -2.59 -8.44 5.66
CA ASP A 200 -2.08 -7.15 6.19
C ASP A 200 -0.83 -7.37 7.05
N ALA A 201 -0.89 -8.33 7.99
CA ALA A 201 0.22 -8.63 8.87
C ALA A 201 1.48 -9.06 8.09
N GLN A 202 1.33 -9.93 7.09
CA GLN A 202 2.46 -10.40 6.28
C GLN A 202 3.04 -9.29 5.39
N ALA A 203 2.19 -8.55 4.67
CA ALA A 203 2.61 -7.40 3.86
C ALA A 203 3.32 -6.36 4.73
N ARG A 204 2.77 -6.02 5.90
CA ARG A 204 3.38 -5.08 6.84
C ARG A 204 4.73 -5.56 7.37
N ARG A 205 4.85 -6.83 7.78
CA ARG A 205 6.13 -7.40 8.24
C ARG A 205 7.18 -7.34 7.13
N ALA A 206 6.83 -7.70 5.89
CA ALA A 206 7.74 -7.62 4.76
C ALA A 206 8.15 -6.18 4.44
N MET A 207 7.19 -5.24 4.46
CA MET A 207 7.46 -3.82 4.27
C MET A 207 8.42 -3.29 5.34
N GLU A 208 8.17 -3.57 6.63
CA GLU A 208 9.05 -3.08 7.70
C GLU A 208 10.46 -3.70 7.62
N ARG A 209 10.60 -4.97 7.23
CA ARG A 209 11.91 -5.58 6.94
C ARG A 209 12.65 -4.86 5.81
N ARG A 210 11.96 -4.56 4.70
CA ARG A 210 12.52 -3.83 3.55
C ARG A 210 12.84 -2.37 3.89
N ARG A 211 12.03 -1.78 4.76
CA ARG A 211 12.14 -0.39 5.20
C ARG A 211 13.29 -0.22 6.19
N ALA A 212 13.58 -1.23 7.02
CA ALA A 212 14.69 -1.22 7.95
C ALA A 212 16.02 -1.01 7.21
N GLY A 213 16.70 0.10 7.51
CA GLY A 213 17.97 0.45 6.86
C GLY A 213 17.86 1.01 5.43
N SER A 214 16.64 1.22 4.93
CA SER A 214 16.43 1.80 3.58
C SER A 214 16.92 3.25 3.52
N LEU A 215 17.60 3.59 2.42
CA LEU A 215 17.99 4.96 2.10
C LEU A 215 16.78 5.89 1.97
N ARG A 216 15.60 5.37 1.57
CA ARG A 216 14.36 6.15 1.47
C ARG A 216 13.89 6.67 2.82
N VAL A 217 14.05 5.89 3.90
CA VAL A 217 13.76 6.33 5.27
C VAL A 217 14.69 7.47 5.68
N ARG A 218 16.00 7.32 5.44
CA ARG A 218 16.98 8.37 5.72
C ARG A 218 16.70 9.64 4.93
N TRP A 219 16.33 9.52 3.66
CA TRP A 219 15.93 10.66 2.84
C TRP A 219 14.73 11.39 3.43
N LYS A 220 13.67 10.65 3.83
CA LYS A 220 12.47 11.23 4.44
C LYS A 220 12.78 11.97 5.75
N GLN A 221 13.68 11.44 6.57
CA GLN A 221 14.16 12.12 7.78
C GLN A 221 14.87 13.44 7.43
N LEU A 222 15.81 13.42 6.48
CA LEU A 222 16.51 14.63 6.03
C LEU A 222 15.54 15.67 5.44
N ALA A 223 14.53 15.23 4.68
CA ALA A 223 13.50 16.10 4.13
C ALA A 223 12.67 16.77 5.23
N ALA A 224 12.24 16.01 6.25
CA ALA A 224 11.51 16.55 7.39
C ALA A 224 12.36 17.55 8.20
N GLU A 225 13.65 17.25 8.42
CA GLU A 225 14.59 18.17 9.09
C GLU A 225 14.83 19.46 8.28
N ALA A 226 14.89 19.35 6.96
CA ALA A 226 15.03 20.49 6.07
C ALA A 226 13.77 21.37 6.07
N GLU A 227 12.59 20.76 6.01
CA GLU A 227 11.29 21.45 6.12
C GLU A 227 11.17 22.18 7.47
N GLU A 228 11.48 21.52 8.58
CA GLU A 228 11.40 22.12 9.92
C GLU A 228 12.41 23.26 10.10
N TRP A 229 13.60 23.13 9.51
CA TRP A 229 14.57 24.22 9.50
C TRP A 229 14.04 25.43 8.72
N GLU A 230 13.44 25.22 7.56
CA GLU A 230 12.90 26.29 6.73
C GLU A 230 11.75 27.02 7.40
N LYS A 231 10.82 26.28 8.02
CA LYS A 231 9.76 26.86 8.87
C LYS A 231 10.34 27.78 9.94
N ARG A 232 11.37 27.32 10.66
CA ARG A 232 12.06 28.15 11.68
C ARG A 232 12.74 29.37 11.08
N ALA A 233 13.39 29.24 9.93
CA ALA A 233 14.05 30.35 9.25
C ALA A 233 13.06 31.44 8.79
N ILE A 234 11.92 31.03 8.23
CA ILE A 234 10.83 31.93 7.84
C ILE A 234 10.28 32.66 9.06
N CYS A 235 9.95 31.93 10.14
CA CYS A 235 9.46 32.54 11.38
C CYS A 235 10.47 33.50 12.02
N ALA A 236 11.77 33.16 12.00
CA ALA A 236 12.82 34.03 12.51
C ALA A 236 12.95 35.31 11.67
N SER A 237 12.85 35.18 10.33
CA SER A 237 12.91 36.32 9.40
C SER A 237 11.70 37.25 9.58
N ALA A 238 10.50 36.69 9.75
CA ALA A 238 9.28 37.45 10.04
C ALA A 238 9.41 38.24 11.36
N LYS A 239 9.84 37.57 12.45
CA LYS A 239 10.06 38.22 13.75
C LYS A 239 11.10 39.33 13.68
N ALA A 240 12.19 39.13 12.94
CA ALA A 240 13.20 40.17 12.73
C ALA A 240 12.58 41.37 11.98
N GLY A 241 11.77 41.11 10.95
CA GLY A 241 11.03 42.13 10.22
C GLY A 241 10.12 42.97 11.12
N ASP A 242 9.36 42.33 12.02
CA ASP A 242 8.49 43.02 12.98
C ASP A 242 9.28 43.93 13.93
N ILE A 243 10.42 43.44 14.46
CA ILE A 243 11.30 44.20 15.36
C ILE A 243 11.90 45.40 14.63
N TYR A 244 12.44 45.20 13.42
CA TYR A 244 13.01 46.29 12.62
C TYR A 244 11.94 47.31 12.21
N GLY A 245 10.75 46.86 11.85
CA GLY A 245 9.60 47.72 11.54
C GLY A 245 9.21 48.59 12.72
N ALA A 246 9.07 48.01 13.91
CA ALA A 246 8.77 48.74 15.14
C ALA A 246 9.86 49.77 15.48
N HIS A 247 11.14 49.39 15.36
CA HIS A 247 12.25 50.30 15.60
C HIS A 247 12.28 51.48 14.61
N PHE A 248 12.01 51.21 13.33
CA PHE A 248 11.96 52.26 12.30
C PHE A 248 10.81 53.25 12.52
N ILE A 249 9.64 52.76 12.94
CA ILE A 249 8.49 53.61 13.31
C ILE A 249 8.87 54.52 14.48
N GLU A 250 9.52 53.98 15.52
CA GLU A 250 9.94 54.76 16.70
C GLU A 250 11.00 55.82 16.34
N LEU A 251 11.99 55.49 15.49
CA LEU A 251 12.97 56.46 15.00
C LEU A 251 12.31 57.61 14.21
N ARG A 252 11.32 57.29 13.36
CA ARG A 252 10.55 58.31 12.63
C ARG A 252 9.75 59.20 13.56
N ARG A 253 9.16 58.64 14.63
CA ARG A 253 8.40 59.41 15.63
C ARG A 253 9.31 60.42 16.34
N ARG A 254 10.46 59.97 16.84
CA ARG A 254 11.45 60.83 17.51
C ARG A 254 11.95 61.95 16.62
N SER A 255 12.27 61.66 15.36
CA SER A 255 12.74 62.67 14.40
C SER A 255 11.71 63.77 14.16
N ARG A 256 10.41 63.42 14.12
CA ARG A 256 9.31 64.40 13.98
C ARG A 256 9.12 65.26 15.23
N GLU A 257 9.32 64.70 16.41
CA GLU A 257 9.23 65.42 17.69
C GLU A 257 10.39 66.42 17.84
N THR A 258 11.62 66.04 17.48
CA THR A 258 12.78 66.96 17.49
C THR A 258 12.60 68.13 16.52
N THR A 259 12.02 67.88 15.34
CA THR A 259 11.79 68.93 14.33
C THR A 259 10.69 69.92 14.74
N ARG A 260 9.72 69.50 15.56
CA ARG A 260 8.67 70.39 16.09
C ARG A 260 9.14 71.23 17.29
N GLY A 261 10.02 70.70 18.14
CA GLY A 261 10.57 71.43 19.28
C GLY A 261 11.52 72.57 18.90
N SER A 262 12.16 72.52 17.72
CA SER A 262 13.07 73.58 17.26
C SER A 262 12.40 74.73 16.51
N ALA A 263 11.07 74.69 16.30
CA ALA A 263 10.34 75.72 15.57
C ALA A 263 9.66 76.78 16.46
N ASP A 264 9.70 76.61 17.79
CA ASP A 264 9.00 77.48 18.76
C ASP A 264 9.92 78.48 19.51
N ASP A 265 11.24 78.42 19.32
CA ASP A 265 12.22 79.26 20.05
C ASP A 265 12.67 80.53 19.29
N GLY A 266 11.76 81.16 18.52
CA GLY A 266 12.18 82.17 17.56
C GLY A 266 11.24 83.34 17.32
N HIS A 267 10.59 83.91 18.34
CA HIS A 267 10.06 85.28 18.29
C HIS A 267 10.07 85.91 19.70
N ASP A 268 11.07 86.74 19.96
CA ASP A 268 11.03 87.93 20.82
C ASP A 268 11.96 89.00 20.22
#